data_AF-Q6HIU3-F1
#
_entry.id   AF-Q6HIU3-F1
#
_cell.length_a   1.000
_cell.length_b   1.000
_cell.length_c   1.000
_cell.angle_alpha   90.00
_cell.angle_beta   90.00
_cell.angle_gamma   90.00
#
_symmetry.space_group_name_H-M   'P 1'
#
loop_
_entity.id
_entity.type
_entity.pdbx_description
1 polymer ?
#
loop_
_entity_poly.entity_id
_entity_poly.type
_entity_poly.pdbx_seq_one_letter_code
_entity_poly.pdbx_strand_id
1 'polypeptide(L)'
;MWDYQWTKQYVELDQDLLDVIYEESQGITDIAIKLFLLAQGRAIETGKEKISSGLIRKVGKEDLRLVQPMLKALKSGCETEIAGYEDIVSLDMQDYILNKLPVIDMRARLQDKKEKMAQERLKKEPTKVEKLIFALINLDMNEKDAEIAIKYVINKSPNANINELMKDALQYMKEKEKEKEKENKKRKEVVKDKNILKGIIDGGKQKKQSAYESLNNEGYIKNPLKEFNYNELR
;
A
#
# COMPACT_ATOMS: atom_id res chain seq x y z
N MET A 1 2.20 36.28 10.97
CA MET A 1 3.28 36.47 9.98
C MET A 1 3.96 37.82 10.19
N TRP A 2 3.21 38.92 10.20
CA TRP A 2 3.76 40.27 10.19
C TRP A 2 4.63 40.65 11.40
N ASP A 3 4.40 40.02 12.55
CA ASP A 3 5.20 40.23 13.76
C ASP A 3 6.66 39.75 13.63
N TYR A 4 6.96 38.93 12.63
CA TYR A 4 8.29 38.37 12.39
C TYR A 4 9.09 39.20 11.39
N GLN A 5 9.37 40.46 11.74
CA GLN A 5 10.26 41.34 10.96
C GLN A 5 11.71 41.25 11.45
N TRP A 6 12.62 40.91 10.53
CA TRP A 6 14.07 40.82 10.73
C TRP A 6 14.81 42.06 10.25
N THR A 7 14.12 42.98 9.60
CA THR A 7 14.67 44.27 9.18
C THR A 7 14.89 45.18 10.39
N LYS A 8 15.93 46.02 10.38
CA LYS A 8 16.20 46.94 11.51
C LYS A 8 15.07 47.93 11.76
N GLN A 9 14.37 48.37 10.71
CA GLN A 9 13.22 49.26 10.83
C GLN A 9 11.94 48.43 10.81
N TYR A 10 11.24 48.44 11.94
CA TYR A 10 9.90 47.88 12.04
C TYR A 10 8.90 48.75 11.26
N VAL A 11 7.97 48.10 10.57
CA VAL A 11 6.88 48.75 9.84
C VAL A 11 5.56 48.14 10.28
N GLU A 12 4.65 48.97 10.80
CA GLU A 12 3.30 48.53 11.12
C GLU A 12 2.55 48.07 9.86
N LEU A 13 1.67 47.08 10.01
CA LEU A 13 0.84 46.62 8.91
C LEU A 13 -0.27 47.63 8.66
N ASP A 14 -0.23 48.30 7.52
CA ASP A 14 -1.28 49.19 7.07
C ASP A 14 -2.10 48.57 5.91
N GLN A 15 -3.14 49.28 5.48
CA GLN A 15 -4.01 48.82 4.40
C GLN A 15 -3.28 48.73 3.06
N ASP A 16 -2.34 49.64 2.78
CA ASP A 16 -1.59 49.62 1.51
C ASP A 16 -0.71 48.36 1.40
N LEU A 17 -0.02 48.00 2.49
CA LEU A 17 0.77 46.78 2.58
C LEU A 17 -0.12 45.53 2.48
N LEU A 18 -1.27 45.52 3.16
CA LEU A 18 -2.25 44.42 3.05
C LEU A 18 -2.74 44.23 1.61
N ASP A 19 -3.14 45.32 0.95
CA ASP A 19 -3.65 45.29 -0.42
C ASP A 19 -2.57 44.80 -1.38
N VAL A 20 -1.33 45.25 -1.21
CA VAL A 20 -0.21 44.81 -2.05
C VAL A 20 0.15 43.35 -1.81
N ILE A 21 0.12 42.87 -0.57
CA ILE A 21 0.36 41.44 -0.29
C ILE A 21 -0.75 40.59 -0.89
N TYR A 22 -2.02 41.01 -0.75
CA TYR A 22 -3.15 40.31 -1.35
C TYR A 22 -3.02 40.30 -2.87
N GLU A 23 -2.74 41.44 -3.49
CA GLU A 23 -2.59 41.59 -4.93
C GLU A 23 -1.44 40.74 -5.50
N GLU A 24 -0.28 40.75 -4.85
CA GLU A 24 0.87 39.98 -5.34
C GLU A 24 0.79 38.48 -5.00
N SER A 25 -0.13 38.06 -4.13
CA SER A 25 -0.35 36.65 -3.76
C SER A 25 -1.65 36.05 -4.27
N GLN A 26 -2.60 36.88 -4.70
CA GLN A 26 -4.00 36.54 -4.99
C GLN A 26 -4.66 35.72 -3.86
N GLY A 27 -4.29 36.03 -2.61
CA GLY A 27 -4.83 35.35 -1.43
C GLY A 27 -4.20 33.98 -1.11
N ILE A 28 -3.28 33.47 -1.93
CA ILE A 28 -2.58 32.21 -1.64
C ILE A 28 -1.60 32.43 -0.48
N THR A 29 -1.90 31.84 0.68
CA THR A 29 -1.18 32.09 1.93
C THR A 29 0.32 31.75 1.86
N ASP A 30 0.68 30.63 1.24
CA ASP A 30 2.10 30.23 1.09
C ASP A 30 2.88 31.23 0.22
N ILE A 31 2.24 31.79 -0.82
CA ILE A 31 2.83 32.82 -1.67
C ILE A 31 3.01 34.12 -0.86
N ALA A 32 2.01 34.53 -0.07
CA ALA A 32 2.12 35.70 0.79
C ALA A 32 3.28 35.58 1.80
N ILE A 33 3.46 34.39 2.41
CA ILE A 33 4.59 34.12 3.33
C ILE A 33 5.93 34.27 2.60
N LYS A 34 6.06 33.64 1.42
CA LYS A 34 7.30 33.69 0.64
C LYS A 34 7.61 35.11 0.15
N LEU A 35 6.59 35.83 -0.30
CA LEU A 35 6.70 37.23 -0.71
C LEU A 35 7.26 38.09 0.44
N PHE A 36 6.71 37.94 1.64
CA PHE A 36 7.18 38.63 2.84
C PHE A 36 8.63 38.26 3.19
N LEU A 37 8.96 36.97 3.21
CA LEU A 37 10.30 36.48 3.50
C LEU A 37 11.35 37.03 2.52
N LEU A 38 11.05 36.99 1.22
CA LEU A 38 11.93 37.48 0.16
C LEU A 38 12.08 39.01 0.20
N ALA A 39 11.00 39.75 0.50
CA ALA A 39 11.05 41.20 0.70
C ALA A 39 11.98 41.58 1.85
N GLN A 40 11.94 40.85 2.97
CA GLN A 40 12.86 41.05 4.09
C GLN A 40 14.31 40.77 3.69
N GLY A 41 14.58 39.62 3.05
CA GLY A 41 15.91 39.26 2.57
C GLY A 41 16.51 40.35 1.66
N ARG A 42 15.71 40.88 0.73
CA ARG A 42 16.14 41.96 -0.17
C ARG A 42 16.31 43.31 0.55
N ALA A 43 15.48 43.62 1.54
CA ALA A 43 15.67 44.83 2.35
C ALA A 43 17.01 44.79 3.10
N ILE A 44 17.38 43.63 3.63
CA ILE A 44 18.66 43.40 4.34
C ILE A 44 19.83 43.47 3.35
N GLU A 45 19.77 42.74 2.23
CA GLU A 45 20.82 42.69 1.22
C GLU A 45 21.15 44.09 0.65
N THR A 46 20.13 44.90 0.40
CA THR A 46 20.29 46.26 -0.15
C THR A 46 20.66 47.30 0.91
N GLY A 47 20.75 46.93 2.19
CA GLY A 47 21.01 47.82 3.31
C GLY A 47 19.88 48.82 3.62
N LYS A 48 18.76 48.75 2.91
CA LYS A 48 17.58 49.61 3.16
C LYS A 48 16.91 49.27 4.48
N GLU A 49 16.91 47.99 4.86
CA GLU A 49 16.50 47.51 6.19
C GLU A 49 15.09 47.99 6.61
N LYS A 50 14.20 48.18 5.62
CA LYS A 50 12.80 48.60 5.77
C LYS A 50 11.94 47.98 4.67
N ILE A 51 10.82 47.37 5.07
CA ILE A 51 9.83 46.84 4.13
C ILE A 51 8.99 47.98 3.53
N SER A 52 8.63 47.87 2.26
CA SER A 52 7.73 48.82 1.59
C SER A 52 6.92 48.13 0.50
N SER A 53 5.76 48.70 0.16
CA SER A 53 4.90 48.26 -0.94
C SER A 53 5.64 48.13 -2.26
N GLY A 54 6.52 49.10 -2.58
CA GLY A 54 7.34 49.05 -3.78
C GLY A 54 8.35 47.90 -3.79
N LEU A 55 8.92 47.56 -2.62
CA LEU A 55 9.81 46.42 -2.49
C LEU A 55 9.06 45.09 -2.67
N ILE A 56 7.88 44.97 -2.07
CA ILE A 56 7.02 43.79 -2.17
C ILE A 56 6.64 43.52 -3.63
N ARG A 57 6.15 44.55 -4.36
CA ARG A 57 5.84 44.45 -5.80
C ARG A 57 7.06 44.05 -6.63
N LYS A 58 8.23 44.59 -6.30
CA LYS A 58 9.47 44.27 -7.01
C LYS A 58 9.84 42.79 -6.83
N VAL A 59 9.78 42.29 -5.59
CA VAL A 59 10.03 40.89 -5.26
C VAL A 59 9.02 39.95 -5.92
N GLY A 60 7.73 40.29 -5.88
CA GLY A 60 6.68 39.52 -6.57
C GLY A 60 6.98 39.37 -8.07
N LYS A 61 7.39 40.46 -8.72
CA LYS A 61 7.72 40.46 -10.15
C LYS A 61 9.01 39.72 -10.49
N GLU A 62 10.05 39.87 -9.68
CA GLU A 62 11.40 39.39 -10.00
C GLU A 62 11.66 37.96 -9.47
N ASP A 63 11.32 37.69 -8.21
CA ASP A 63 11.66 36.42 -7.54
C ASP A 63 10.56 35.37 -7.64
N LEU A 64 9.29 35.81 -7.71
CA LEU A 64 8.14 34.91 -7.89
C LEU A 64 7.74 34.77 -9.37
N ARG A 65 8.65 35.05 -10.30
CA ARG A 65 8.40 35.06 -11.76
C ARG A 65 7.76 33.77 -12.28
N LEU A 66 8.09 32.61 -11.72
CA LEU A 66 7.57 31.32 -12.17
C LEU A 66 6.08 31.14 -11.87
N VAL A 67 5.58 31.73 -10.78
CA VAL A 67 4.16 31.66 -10.41
C VAL A 67 3.34 32.84 -10.93
N GLN A 68 3.98 33.86 -11.52
CA GLN A 68 3.31 35.02 -12.09
C GLN A 68 2.22 34.68 -13.13
N PRO A 69 2.40 33.73 -14.07
CA PRO A 69 1.32 33.36 -14.99
C PRO A 69 0.06 32.88 -14.27
N MET A 70 0.22 32.04 -13.25
CA MET A 70 -0.87 31.51 -12.42
C MET A 70 -1.57 32.63 -11.63
N LEU A 71 -0.80 33.51 -10.99
CA LEU A 71 -1.33 34.65 -10.25
C LEU A 71 -2.10 35.62 -11.16
N LYS A 72 -1.64 35.81 -12.40
CA LYS A 72 -2.37 36.63 -13.38
C LYS A 72 -3.68 36.00 -13.82
N ALA A 73 -3.73 34.67 -13.98
CA ALA A 73 -4.96 33.97 -14.28
C ALA A 73 -6.00 34.12 -13.16
N LEU A 74 -5.56 34.01 -11.89
CA LEU A 74 -6.44 34.28 -10.75
C LEU A 74 -6.93 35.73 -10.73
N LYS A 75 -6.02 36.68 -10.99
CA LYS A 75 -6.34 38.11 -11.04
C LYS A 75 -7.32 38.47 -12.17
N SER A 76 -7.19 37.83 -13.33
CA SER A 76 -8.06 38.07 -14.48
C SER A 76 -9.48 37.55 -14.25
N GLY A 77 -9.63 36.55 -13.37
CA GLY A 77 -10.90 35.86 -13.14
C GLY A 77 -11.37 35.05 -14.35
N CYS A 78 -10.51 34.86 -15.36
CA CYS A 78 -10.86 34.16 -16.58
C CYS A 78 -10.82 32.65 -16.36
N GLU A 79 -11.98 32.00 -16.37
CA GLU A 79 -12.09 30.55 -16.11
C GLU A 79 -11.20 29.71 -17.04
N THR A 80 -11.02 30.12 -18.29
CA THR A 80 -10.18 29.39 -19.25
C THR A 80 -8.69 29.48 -18.93
N GLU A 81 -8.23 30.61 -18.39
CA GLU A 81 -6.84 30.77 -17.94
C GLU A 81 -6.61 30.01 -16.63
N ILE A 82 -7.57 30.08 -15.70
CA ILE A 82 -7.53 29.37 -14.42
C ILE A 82 -7.56 27.85 -14.64
N ALA A 83 -8.35 27.36 -15.61
CA ALA A 83 -8.41 25.95 -15.98
C ALA A 83 -7.06 25.36 -16.44
N GLY A 84 -6.09 26.20 -16.82
CA GLY A 84 -4.71 25.78 -17.10
C GLY A 84 -3.93 25.35 -15.85
N TYR A 85 -4.47 25.56 -14.66
CA TYR A 85 -3.82 25.29 -13.37
C TYR A 85 -4.75 24.49 -12.45
N GLU A 86 -4.65 23.16 -12.52
CA GLU A 86 -5.56 22.23 -11.82
C GLU A 86 -5.75 22.53 -10.32
N ASP A 87 -4.68 22.90 -9.62
CA ASP A 87 -4.69 23.11 -8.16
C ASP A 87 -5.44 24.37 -7.71
N ILE A 88 -5.74 25.31 -8.62
CA ILE A 88 -6.40 26.59 -8.30
C ILE A 88 -7.74 26.78 -9.03
N VAL A 89 -8.22 25.75 -9.74
CA VAL A 89 -9.56 25.76 -10.31
C VAL A 89 -10.57 25.75 -9.16
N SER A 90 -11.46 26.74 -9.17
CA SER A 90 -12.59 26.79 -8.23
C SER A 90 -13.41 25.50 -8.36
N LEU A 91 -13.45 24.71 -7.29
CA LEU A 91 -14.41 23.62 -7.20
C LEU A 91 -15.81 24.24 -7.16
N ASP A 92 -16.66 23.89 -8.12
CA ASP A 92 -18.09 24.09 -7.92
C ASP A 92 -18.54 23.14 -6.80
N MET A 93 -18.61 23.70 -5.59
CA MET A 93 -19.00 22.98 -4.39
C MET A 93 -20.41 22.43 -4.50
N GLN A 94 -21.31 23.09 -5.23
CA GLN A 94 -22.69 22.60 -5.40
C GLN A 94 -22.70 21.35 -6.26
N ASP A 95 -22.03 21.38 -7.41
CA ASP A 95 -21.88 20.22 -8.29
C ASP A 95 -21.09 19.09 -7.63
N TYR A 96 -20.04 19.41 -6.88
CA TYR A 96 -19.26 18.42 -6.13
C TYR A 96 -20.13 17.69 -5.10
N ILE A 97 -20.91 18.45 -4.31
CA ILE A 97 -21.82 17.91 -3.30
C ILE A 97 -22.89 17.06 -3.99
N LEU A 98 -23.56 17.57 -5.02
CA LEU A 98 -24.63 16.88 -5.73
C LEU A 98 -24.17 15.52 -6.30
N ASN A 99 -22.96 15.47 -6.86
CA ASN A 99 -22.39 14.26 -7.42
C ASN A 99 -21.91 13.24 -6.37
N LYS A 100 -21.58 13.68 -5.14
CA LYS A 100 -21.04 12.81 -4.09
C LYS A 100 -22.09 12.34 -3.09
N LEU A 101 -23.17 13.08 -2.88
CA LEU A 101 -24.27 12.72 -1.98
C LEU A 101 -24.85 11.31 -2.21
N PRO A 102 -25.13 10.86 -3.46
CA PRO A 102 -25.71 9.53 -3.70
C PRO A 102 -24.75 8.38 -3.31
N VAL A 103 -23.45 8.59 -3.47
CA VAL A 103 -22.42 7.58 -3.13
C VAL A 103 -22.27 7.47 -1.62
N ILE A 104 -22.32 8.60 -0.90
CA ILE A 104 -22.29 8.64 0.56
C ILE A 104 -23.52 7.94 1.13
N ASP A 105 -24.72 8.24 0.60
CA ASP A 105 -25.96 7.59 1.01
C ASP A 105 -25.93 6.08 0.75
N MET A 106 -25.44 5.65 -0.43
CA MET A 106 -25.29 4.22 -0.73
C MET A 106 -24.33 3.51 0.23
N ARG A 107 -23.19 4.14 0.58
CA ARG A 107 -22.24 3.58 1.56
C ARG A 107 -22.86 3.46 2.95
N ALA A 108 -23.57 4.49 3.40
CA ALA A 108 -24.29 4.47 4.68
C ALA A 108 -25.33 3.33 4.71
N ARG A 109 -26.15 3.20 3.66
CA ARG A 109 -27.13 2.11 3.53
C ARG A 109 -26.50 0.72 3.50
N LEU A 110 -25.35 0.56 2.84
CA LEU A 110 -24.61 -0.70 2.83
C LEU A 110 -24.05 -1.05 4.21
N GLN A 111 -23.58 -0.05 4.95
CA GLN A 111 -23.08 -0.22 6.31
C GLN A 111 -24.21 -0.61 7.27
N ASP A 112 -25.34 0.11 7.24
CA ASP A 112 -26.54 -0.24 8.02
C ASP A 112 -27.00 -1.67 7.72
N LYS A 113 -26.98 -2.07 6.45
CA LYS A 113 -27.34 -3.43 6.05
C LYS A 113 -26.34 -4.46 6.59
N LYS A 114 -25.03 -4.16 6.56
CA LYS A 114 -23.99 -5.03 7.14
C LYS A 114 -24.15 -5.18 8.64
N GLU A 115 -24.42 -4.10 9.35
CA GLU A 115 -24.63 -4.11 10.80
C GLU A 115 -25.89 -4.90 11.18
N LYS A 116 -27.00 -4.69 10.46
CA LYS A 116 -28.21 -5.52 10.61
C LYS A 116 -27.93 -7.00 10.38
N MET A 117 -27.23 -7.35 9.30
CA MET A 117 -26.82 -8.73 9.02
C MET A 117 -25.90 -9.31 10.10
N ALA A 118 -25.01 -8.52 10.70
CA ALA A 118 -24.14 -8.95 11.80
C ALA A 118 -24.93 -9.19 13.10
N GLN A 119 -25.88 -8.31 13.41
CA GLN A 119 -26.78 -8.48 14.56
C GLN A 119 -27.66 -9.72 14.40
N GLU A 120 -28.16 -10.01 13.20
CA GLU A 120 -28.91 -11.23 12.91
C GLU A 120 -28.06 -12.50 13.07
N ARG A 121 -26.76 -12.45 12.73
CA ARG A 121 -25.83 -13.57 12.97
C ARG A 121 -25.63 -13.84 14.46
N LEU A 122 -25.56 -12.80 15.29
CA LEU A 122 -25.41 -12.94 16.74
C LEU A 122 -26.68 -13.47 17.43
N LYS A 123 -27.87 -13.20 16.85
CA LYS A 123 -29.16 -13.69 17.36
C LYS A 123 -29.49 -15.13 16.95
N LYS A 124 -28.78 -15.71 15.97
CA LYS A 124 -28.95 -17.12 15.61
C LYS A 124 -28.26 -18.01 16.64
N GLU A 125 -29.03 -18.89 17.29
CA GLU A 125 -28.41 -19.92 18.12
C GLU A 125 -27.50 -20.82 17.25
N PRO A 126 -26.26 -21.10 17.69
CA PRO A 126 -25.36 -21.93 16.90
C PRO A 126 -25.97 -23.33 16.76
N THR A 127 -26.00 -23.81 15.53
CA THR A 127 -26.49 -25.14 15.17
C THR A 127 -25.71 -26.22 15.92
N LYS A 128 -26.31 -27.42 16.05
CA LYS A 128 -25.63 -28.57 16.69
C LYS A 128 -24.24 -28.83 16.09
N VAL A 129 -24.08 -28.59 14.78
CA VAL A 129 -22.83 -28.71 14.03
C VAL A 129 -21.80 -27.66 14.48
N GLU A 130 -22.19 -26.40 14.56
CA GLU A 130 -21.31 -25.29 14.94
C GLU A 130 -20.84 -25.42 16.40
N LYS A 131 -21.72 -25.85 17.30
CA LYS A 131 -21.36 -26.16 18.71
C LYS A 131 -20.29 -27.25 18.79
N LEU A 132 -20.39 -28.30 17.96
CA LEU A 132 -19.40 -29.37 17.89
C LEU A 132 -18.07 -28.91 17.29
N ILE A 133 -18.10 -28.11 16.22
CA ILE A 133 -16.87 -27.59 15.57
C ILE A 133 -16.11 -26.70 16.55
N PHE A 134 -16.82 -25.81 17.24
CA PHE A 134 -16.22 -24.95 18.26
C PHE A 134 -15.59 -25.75 19.41
N ALA A 135 -16.25 -26.82 19.86
CA ALA A 135 -15.72 -27.70 20.90
C ALA A 135 -14.43 -28.41 20.47
N LEU A 136 -14.33 -28.87 19.22
CA LEU A 136 -13.10 -29.48 18.70
C LEU A 136 -11.97 -28.46 18.50
N ILE A 137 -12.27 -27.25 18.04
CA ILE A 137 -11.27 -26.18 17.92
C ILE A 137 -10.70 -25.79 19.28
N ASN A 138 -11.54 -25.73 20.33
CA ASN A 138 -11.08 -25.48 21.70
C ASN A 138 -10.22 -26.60 22.30
N LEU A 139 -10.20 -27.79 21.67
CA LEU A 139 -9.29 -28.88 21.98
C LEU A 139 -8.02 -28.83 21.11
N ASP A 140 -7.68 -27.66 20.58
CA ASP A 140 -6.54 -27.37 19.69
C ASP A 140 -6.55 -28.15 18.35
N MET A 141 -7.74 -28.57 17.88
CA MET A 141 -7.87 -29.23 16.59
C MET A 141 -8.02 -28.22 15.44
N ASN A 142 -7.46 -28.57 14.28
CA ASN A 142 -7.58 -27.73 13.08
C ASN A 142 -9.04 -27.62 12.60
N GLU A 143 -9.51 -26.40 12.34
CA GLU A 143 -10.88 -26.08 11.89
C GLU A 143 -11.33 -26.93 10.69
N LYS A 144 -10.45 -27.13 9.69
CA LYS A 144 -10.79 -27.89 8.47
C LYS A 144 -10.95 -29.38 8.76
N ASP A 145 -10.08 -29.94 9.59
CA ASP A 145 -10.15 -31.36 9.94
C ASP A 145 -11.35 -31.63 10.87
N ALA A 146 -11.65 -30.71 11.79
CA ALA A 146 -12.82 -30.76 12.67
C ALA A 146 -14.13 -30.71 11.88
N GLU A 147 -14.24 -29.82 10.89
CA GLU A 147 -15.43 -29.72 10.03
C GLU A 147 -15.66 -31.01 9.23
N ILE A 148 -14.60 -31.60 8.67
CA ILE A 148 -14.67 -32.86 7.93
C ILE A 148 -15.10 -34.01 8.85
N ALA A 149 -14.51 -34.11 10.04
CA ALA A 149 -14.83 -35.15 11.01
C ALA A 149 -16.30 -35.07 11.46
N ILE A 150 -16.79 -33.87 11.79
CA ILE A 150 -18.16 -33.68 12.25
C ILE A 150 -19.18 -33.94 11.13
N LYS A 151 -18.93 -33.47 9.90
CA LYS A 151 -19.80 -33.80 8.75
C LYS A 151 -19.88 -35.30 8.51
N TYR A 152 -18.76 -36.01 8.64
CA TYR A 152 -18.72 -37.47 8.49
C TYR A 152 -19.52 -38.18 9.58
N VAL A 153 -19.33 -37.81 10.85
CA VAL A 153 -19.98 -38.45 11.99
C VAL A 153 -21.48 -38.16 12.04
N ILE A 154 -21.91 -36.93 11.72
CA ILE A 154 -23.33 -36.58 11.65
C ILE A 154 -24.05 -37.33 10.52
N ASN A 155 -23.42 -37.50 9.36
CA ASN A 155 -23.99 -38.32 8.28
C ASN A 155 -24.08 -39.80 8.66
N LYS A 156 -23.17 -40.29 9.50
CA LYS A 156 -23.15 -41.68 9.97
C LYS A 156 -24.18 -41.94 11.07
N SER A 157 -24.40 -40.97 11.96
CA SER A 157 -25.30 -41.08 13.11
C SER A 157 -26.12 -39.78 13.32
N PRO A 158 -27.16 -39.52 12.52
CA PRO A 158 -27.87 -38.23 12.51
C PRO A 158 -28.61 -37.87 13.82
N ASN A 159 -28.93 -38.87 14.65
CA ASN A 159 -29.76 -38.72 15.85
C ASN A 159 -28.98 -38.88 17.18
N ALA A 160 -27.66 -38.98 17.12
CA ALA A 160 -26.82 -39.16 18.31
C ALA A 160 -26.67 -37.86 19.12
N ASN A 161 -26.34 -38.00 20.41
CA ASN A 161 -26.15 -36.86 21.30
C ASN A 161 -24.82 -36.12 21.01
N ILE A 162 -24.71 -34.84 21.37
CA ILE A 162 -23.52 -33.99 21.16
C ILE A 162 -22.25 -34.67 21.70
N ASN A 163 -22.32 -35.26 22.91
CA ASN A 163 -21.16 -35.92 23.51
C ASN A 163 -20.74 -37.20 22.75
N GLU A 164 -21.69 -37.92 22.18
CA GLU A 164 -21.43 -39.14 21.39
C GLU A 164 -20.80 -38.77 20.04
N LEU A 165 -21.37 -37.78 19.36
CA LEU A 165 -20.83 -37.24 18.11
C LEU A 165 -19.42 -36.69 18.28
N MET A 166 -19.14 -36.02 19.40
CA MET A 166 -17.81 -35.50 19.72
C MET A 166 -16.79 -36.62 19.92
N LYS A 167 -17.16 -37.68 20.64
CA LYS A 167 -16.30 -38.86 20.86
C LYS A 167 -15.98 -39.56 19.55
N ASP A 168 -16.99 -39.77 18.71
CA ASP A 168 -16.83 -40.41 17.40
C ASP A 168 -15.99 -39.55 16.44
N ALA A 169 -16.10 -38.22 16.52
CA ALA A 169 -15.27 -37.30 15.72
C ALA A 169 -13.80 -37.38 16.12
N LEU A 170 -13.49 -37.37 17.42
CA LEU A 170 -12.12 -37.54 17.92
C LEU A 170 -11.52 -38.89 17.52
N GLN A 171 -12.32 -39.95 17.58
CA GLN A 171 -11.92 -41.30 17.15
C GLN A 171 -11.57 -41.32 15.65
N TYR A 172 -12.43 -40.74 14.81
CA TYR A 172 -12.23 -40.64 13.37
C TYR A 172 -10.95 -39.87 13.01
N MET A 173 -10.67 -38.78 13.71
CA MET A 173 -9.47 -37.97 13.49
C MET A 173 -8.20 -38.75 13.85
N LYS A 174 -8.21 -39.46 14.99
CA LYS A 174 -7.08 -40.29 15.45
C LYS A 174 -6.78 -41.44 14.50
N GLU A 175 -7.80 -42.01 13.87
CA GLU A 175 -7.63 -43.05 12.84
C GLU A 175 -7.00 -42.47 11.57
N LYS A 176 -7.44 -41.27 11.13
CA LYS A 176 -6.85 -40.59 9.98
C LYS A 176 -5.41 -40.13 10.18
N GLU A 177 -5.02 -39.74 11.39
CA GLU A 177 -3.61 -39.43 11.69
C GLU A 177 -2.70 -40.66 11.54
N LYS A 178 -3.15 -41.83 12.01
CA LYS A 178 -2.43 -43.10 11.84
C LYS A 178 -2.29 -43.53 10.38
N GLU A 179 -3.28 -43.20 9.54
CA GLU A 179 -3.21 -43.46 8.10
C GLU A 179 -2.20 -42.53 7.41
N LYS A 180 -2.21 -41.23 7.74
CA LYS A 180 -1.24 -40.24 7.23
C LYS A 180 0.21 -40.59 7.59
N GLU A 181 0.46 -41.13 8.79
CA GLU A 181 1.81 -41.58 9.19
C GLU A 181 2.31 -42.80 8.40
N LYS A 182 1.42 -43.71 8.04
CA LYS A 182 1.76 -44.91 7.23
C LYS A 182 2.07 -44.54 5.78
N GLU A 183 1.34 -43.59 5.19
CA GLU A 183 1.62 -43.09 3.84
C GLU A 183 2.93 -42.30 3.75
N ASN A 184 3.25 -41.48 4.76
CA ASN A 184 4.49 -40.71 4.78
C ASN A 184 5.75 -41.58 4.94
N LYS A 185 5.65 -42.74 5.61
CA LYS A 185 6.74 -43.73 5.65
C LYS A 185 6.98 -44.38 4.28
N LYS A 186 5.92 -44.75 3.55
CA LYS A 186 6.04 -45.30 2.18
C LYS A 186 6.62 -44.30 1.16
N ARG A 187 6.27 -43.01 1.26
CA ARG A 187 6.79 -41.97 0.34
C ARG A 187 8.28 -41.69 0.52
N LYS A 188 8.86 -41.87 1.72
CA LYS A 188 10.29 -41.62 1.96
C LYS A 188 11.22 -42.67 1.33
N GLU A 189 10.76 -43.89 1.08
CA GLU A 189 11.57 -44.94 0.43
C GLU A 189 11.71 -44.74 -1.09
N VAL A 190 10.74 -44.12 -1.75
CA VAL A 190 10.69 -44.03 -3.23
C VAL A 190 11.56 -42.91 -3.82
N VAL A 191 11.99 -41.91 -3.04
CA VAL A 191 12.65 -40.68 -3.54
C VAL A 191 14.20 -40.77 -3.57
N LYS A 192 14.80 -41.89 -3.18
CA LYS A 192 16.26 -41.99 -3.03
C LYS A 192 17.05 -42.18 -4.33
N ASP A 193 16.41 -42.45 -5.46
CA ASP A 193 17.11 -42.70 -6.72
C ASP A 193 16.80 -41.69 -7.83
N LYS A 194 17.90 -41.19 -8.42
CA LYS A 194 18.04 -40.33 -9.63
C LYS A 194 17.98 -38.81 -9.42
N ASN A 195 19.03 -38.25 -8.83
CA ASN A 195 19.50 -36.93 -9.24
C ASN A 195 20.92 -37.06 -9.82
N ILE A 196 20.99 -37.34 -11.13
CA ILE A 196 22.22 -37.67 -11.87
C ILE A 196 23.26 -36.54 -11.77
N LEU A 197 22.81 -35.28 -11.83
CA LEU A 197 23.69 -34.10 -11.72
C LEU A 197 24.34 -34.00 -10.33
N LYS A 198 23.60 -34.35 -9.28
CA LYS A 198 24.14 -34.37 -7.91
C LYS A 198 25.25 -35.42 -7.77
N GLY A 199 25.07 -36.60 -8.37
CA GLY A 199 26.08 -37.65 -8.38
C GLY A 199 27.40 -37.21 -9.05
N ILE A 200 27.29 -36.50 -10.18
CA ILE A 200 28.46 -35.97 -10.91
C ILE A 200 29.19 -34.90 -10.08
N ILE A 201 28.45 -33.96 -9.48
CA ILE A 201 29.04 -32.90 -8.65
C ILE A 201 29.72 -33.48 -7.40
N ASP A 202 29.09 -34.46 -6.75
CA ASP A 202 29.64 -35.08 -5.54
C ASP A 202 30.90 -35.91 -5.85
N GLY A 203 30.96 -36.59 -7.01
CA GLY A 203 32.17 -37.25 -7.49
C GLY A 203 33.31 -36.28 -7.82
N GLY A 204 32.98 -35.11 -8.37
CA GLY A 204 33.92 -34.02 -8.64
C GLY A 204 34.55 -33.41 -7.39
N LYS A 205 33.75 -33.23 -6.33
CA LYS A 205 34.26 -32.75 -5.03
C LYS A 205 35.33 -33.66 -4.44
N GLN A 206 35.19 -34.99 -4.59
CA GLN A 206 36.21 -35.95 -4.13
C GLN A 206 37.54 -35.78 -4.88
N LYS A 207 37.48 -35.32 -6.13
CA LYS A 207 38.64 -34.99 -6.97
C LYS A 207 39.11 -33.53 -6.82
N LYS A 208 38.57 -32.79 -5.84
CA LYS A 208 38.80 -31.35 -5.61
C LYS A 208 38.47 -30.45 -6.81
N GLN A 209 37.56 -30.90 -7.67
CA GLN A 209 37.07 -30.12 -8.80
C GLN A 209 35.87 -29.28 -8.37
N SER A 210 35.73 -28.10 -8.97
CA SER A 210 34.51 -27.31 -8.79
C SER A 210 33.32 -27.99 -9.48
N ALA A 211 32.10 -27.63 -9.08
CA ALA A 211 30.90 -28.16 -9.72
C ALA A 211 30.87 -27.85 -11.23
N TYR A 212 31.40 -26.69 -11.62
CA TYR A 212 31.54 -26.29 -13.02
C TYR A 212 32.48 -27.21 -13.78
N GLU A 213 33.69 -27.45 -13.27
CA GLU A 213 34.67 -28.34 -13.91
C GLU A 213 34.16 -29.78 -14.04
N SER A 214 33.47 -30.26 -13.01
CA SER A 214 32.93 -31.62 -12.97
C SER A 214 31.88 -31.85 -14.06
N LEU A 215 31.00 -30.86 -14.25
CA LEU A 215 29.96 -30.90 -15.28
C LEU A 215 30.52 -30.62 -16.68
N ASN A 216 31.54 -29.76 -16.79
CA ASN A 216 32.21 -29.45 -18.05
C ASN A 216 33.00 -30.66 -18.58
N ASN A 217 33.71 -31.39 -17.72
CA ASN A 217 34.46 -32.59 -18.10
C ASN A 217 33.55 -33.73 -18.59
N GLU A 218 32.35 -33.86 -18.00
CA GLU A 218 31.33 -34.82 -18.41
C GLU A 218 30.48 -34.32 -19.59
N GLY A 219 30.80 -33.15 -20.18
CA GLY A 219 30.17 -32.64 -21.39
C GLY A 219 28.78 -32.02 -21.20
N TYR A 220 28.35 -31.78 -19.96
CA TYR A 220 27.07 -31.12 -19.65
C TYR A 220 27.13 -29.60 -19.83
N ILE A 221 28.33 -29.01 -19.91
CA ILE A 221 28.55 -27.60 -20.21
C ILE A 221 29.22 -27.50 -21.59
N LYS A 222 28.55 -26.84 -22.54
CA LYS A 222 29.09 -26.62 -23.90
C LYS A 222 30.03 -25.43 -23.91
N ASN A 223 31.03 -25.47 -24.79
CA ASN A 223 31.94 -24.35 -24.99
C ASN A 223 31.23 -23.21 -25.76
N PRO A 224 31.05 -22.02 -25.17
CA PRO A 224 30.33 -20.92 -25.80
C PRO A 224 30.93 -20.48 -27.14
N LEU A 225 32.25 -20.51 -27.29
CA LEU A 225 32.94 -20.03 -28.50
C LEU A 225 32.74 -20.96 -29.71
N LYS A 226 32.55 -22.27 -29.46
CA LYS A 226 32.21 -23.25 -30.50
C LYS A 226 30.74 -23.17 -30.92
N GLU A 227 29.85 -22.76 -30.02
CA GLU A 227 28.41 -22.68 -30.29
C GLU A 227 28.07 -21.49 -31.21
N PHE A 228 28.88 -20.43 -31.20
CA PHE A 228 28.71 -19.24 -32.05
C PHE A 228 29.59 -19.20 -33.31
N ASN A 229 30.22 -20.32 -33.69
CA ASN A 229 30.95 -20.50 -34.96
C ASN A 229 31.96 -19.37 -35.29
N TYR A 230 32.71 -18.92 -34.28
CA TYR A 230 33.74 -17.89 -34.47
C TYR A 230 34.99 -18.54 -35.08
N ASN A 231 35.12 -18.48 -36.40
CA ASN A 231 36.37 -18.79 -37.09
C ASN A 231 37.28 -17.55 -36.97
N GLU A 232 38.37 -17.65 -36.22
CA GLU A 232 39.45 -16.65 -36.27
C GLU A 232 40.05 -16.64 -37.69
N LEU A 233 39.68 -15.62 -38.47
CA LEU A 233 40.37 -15.26 -39.70
C LEU A 233 41.80 -14.83 -39.34
N ARG A 234 42.77 -15.67 -39.69
CA ARG A 234 44.16 -15.25 -39.87
C ARG A 234 44.36 -14.67 -41.26
#